data_AF-A0A6Q2Z8P8-F1
#
_entry.id   AF-A0A6Q2Z8P8-F1
#
_cell.length_a   1.000
_cell.length_b   1.000
_cell.length_c   1.000
_cell.angle_alpha   90.00
_cell.angle_beta   90.00
_cell.angle_gamma   90.00
#
_symmetry.space_group_name_H-M   'P 1'
#
loop_
_entity.id
_entity.type
_entity.pdbx_description
1 polymer ?
#
loop_
_entity_poly.entity_id
_entity_poly.type
_entity_poly.pdbx_seq_one_letter_code
_entity_poly.pdbx_strand_id
1 'polypeptide(L)'
;MKAFLYLLMLLHLCSGGGVDEWGLGTFSLAFDLLAKADHHIECYGEDFLMLRNQLLKCSSKTEQACYTRKSGEKGCARLEFCSRPGWTCCYQNRCNA
;
A
#
# COMPACT_ATOMS: atom_id res chain seq x y z
N MET A 1 -9.11 38.94 4.52
CA MET A 1 -10.18 38.07 5.07
C MET A 1 -10.86 37.15 4.05
N LYS A 2 -10.74 37.37 2.73
CA LYS A 2 -11.36 36.48 1.72
C LYS A 2 -10.57 35.20 1.39
N ALA A 3 -9.24 35.22 1.51
CA ALA A 3 -8.38 34.07 1.18
C ALA A 3 -8.55 32.87 2.13
N PHE A 4 -8.85 33.13 3.40
CA PHE A 4 -9.10 32.08 4.39
C PHE A 4 -10.41 31.31 4.12
N LEU A 5 -11.41 31.99 3.56
CA LEU A 5 -12.70 31.38 3.25
C LEU A 5 -12.61 30.38 2.07
N TYR A 6 -11.73 30.64 1.10
CA TYR A 6 -11.49 29.73 -0.02
C TYR A 6 -10.76 28.44 0.39
N LEU A 7 -9.85 28.53 1.37
CA LEU A 7 -9.09 27.37 1.86
C LEU A 7 -9.98 26.41 2.67
N LEU A 8 -10.97 26.94 3.39
CA LEU A 8 -11.98 26.14 4.12
C LEU A 8 -12.98 25.46 3.17
N MET A 9 -13.29 26.05 2.02
CA MET A 9 -14.25 25.48 1.05
C MET A 9 -13.67 24.35 0.19
N LEU A 10 -12.34 24.26 0.01
CA LEU A 10 -11.69 23.21 -0.78
C LEU A 10 -11.51 21.89 -0.01
N LEU A 11 -11.63 21.89 1.32
CA LEU A 11 -11.54 20.69 2.16
C LEU A 11 -12.83 19.86 2.19
N HIS A 12 -13.96 20.38 1.70
CA HIS A 12 -15.26 19.70 1.74
C HIS A 12 -15.61 18.87 0.49
N LEU A 13 -14.75 18.81 -0.54
CA LEU A 13 -15.09 18.18 -1.82
C LEU A 13 -14.57 16.74 -2.01
N CYS A 14 -13.94 16.11 -1.00
CA CYS A 14 -13.48 14.72 -1.09
C CYS A 14 -14.24 13.71 -0.21
N SER A 15 -15.43 14.04 0.32
CA SER A 15 -16.29 13.05 0.99
C SER A 15 -17.21 12.36 -0.02
N GLY A 16 -16.65 11.40 -0.76
CA GLY A 16 -17.39 10.43 -1.54
C GLY A 16 -17.53 9.11 -0.78
N GLY A 17 -18.68 8.91 -0.12
CA GLY A 17 -19.43 7.64 -0.03
C GLY A 17 -18.88 6.47 0.81
N GLY A 18 -19.61 6.12 1.87
CA GLY A 18 -19.57 4.81 2.52
C GLY A 18 -20.16 4.85 3.94
N VAL A 19 -21.37 4.31 4.12
CA VAL A 19 -22.11 4.24 5.39
C VAL A 19 -21.68 3.02 6.21
N ASP A 20 -21.47 3.18 7.52
CA ASP A 20 -21.59 2.08 8.49
C ASP A 20 -22.27 2.52 9.80
N GLU A 21 -23.04 1.57 10.34
CA GLU A 21 -24.19 1.70 11.24
C GLU A 21 -23.81 1.68 12.74
N TRP A 22 -22.64 2.20 13.14
CA TRP A 22 -22.24 2.24 14.54
C TRP A 22 -21.73 3.63 14.93
N GLY A 23 -22.65 4.44 15.49
CA GLY A 23 -22.41 5.83 15.84
C GLY A 23 -21.36 6.07 16.94
N LEU A 24 -20.08 6.16 16.54
CA LEU A 24 -18.97 6.70 17.34
C LEU A 24 -18.01 7.52 16.45
N GLY A 25 -18.48 8.70 16.02
CA GLY A 25 -17.83 9.57 15.02
C GLY A 25 -16.74 10.53 15.51
N THR A 26 -15.87 10.15 16.45
CA THR A 26 -14.78 11.07 16.92
C THR A 26 -13.40 10.45 17.14
N PHE A 27 -13.21 9.13 16.96
CA PHE A 27 -11.89 8.50 17.20
C PHE A 27 -11.05 8.19 15.95
N SER A 28 -11.61 8.24 14.73
CA SER A 28 -10.87 7.80 13.53
C SER A 28 -9.86 8.80 12.94
N LEU A 29 -10.00 10.11 13.18
CA LEU A 29 -9.09 11.10 12.55
C LEU A 29 -7.67 11.11 13.14
N ALA A 30 -7.49 10.61 14.36
CA ALA A 30 -6.17 10.53 15.00
C ALA A 30 -5.39 9.27 14.58
N PHE A 31 -6.08 8.18 14.23
CA PHE A 31 -5.43 6.90 13.92
C PHE A 31 -4.75 6.91 12.54
N ASP A 32 -5.36 7.56 11.55
CA ASP A 32 -4.78 7.67 10.19
C ASP A 32 -3.56 8.61 10.11
N LEU A 33 -3.43 9.57 11.03
CA LEU A 33 -2.26 10.46 11.10
C LEU A 33 -1.00 9.78 11.65
N LEU A 34 -1.13 8.65 12.36
CA LEU A 34 -0.01 7.96 13.01
C LEU A 34 0.62 6.84 12.18
N ALA A 35 -0.04 6.34 11.12
CA ALA A 35 0.39 5.13 10.41
C ALA A 35 0.51 5.27 8.87
N LYS A 36 0.89 6.45 8.36
CA LYS A 36 1.19 6.61 6.92
C LYS A 36 2.31 5.66 6.47
N ALA A 37 2.09 4.79 5.49
CA ALA A 37 3.18 3.97 4.93
C ALA A 37 4.28 4.87 4.34
N ASP A 38 5.54 4.54 4.65
CA ASP A 38 6.69 5.33 4.23
C ASP A 38 7.26 4.83 2.90
N HIS A 39 6.96 3.57 2.54
CA HIS A 39 7.42 2.93 1.31
C HIS A 39 6.28 2.26 0.54
N HIS A 40 6.34 2.40 -0.78
CA HIS A 40 5.40 1.81 -1.72
C HIS A 40 6.15 1.17 -2.89
N ILE A 41 5.76 -0.06 -3.26
CA ILE A 41 6.27 -0.76 -4.44
C ILE A 41 5.14 -1.58 -5.08
N GLU A 42 5.13 -1.62 -6.41
CA GLU A 42 4.23 -2.48 -7.17
C GLU A 42 4.97 -3.73 -7.66
N CYS A 43 4.40 -4.92 -7.45
CA CYS A 43 5.00 -6.19 -7.86
C CYS A 43 3.95 -7.12 -8.44
N TYR A 44 4.36 -8.08 -9.27
CA TYR A 44 3.50 -9.21 -9.63
C TYR A 44 3.51 -10.26 -8.52
N GLY A 45 2.37 -10.92 -8.28
CA GLY A 45 2.27 -11.96 -7.28
C GLY A 45 0.95 -12.71 -7.29
N GLU A 46 0.69 -13.41 -6.19
CA GLU A 46 -0.59 -14.06 -5.92
C GLU A 46 -1.46 -13.13 -5.05
N ASP A 47 -2.69 -12.86 -5.48
CA ASP A 47 -3.64 -12.02 -4.72
C ASP A 47 -4.45 -12.83 -3.68
N PHE A 48 -5.38 -12.17 -2.99
CA PHE A 48 -6.24 -12.81 -1.98
C PHE A 48 -7.24 -13.82 -2.56
N LEU A 49 -7.44 -13.84 -3.89
CA LEU A 49 -8.25 -14.83 -4.61
C LEU A 49 -7.40 -15.98 -5.15
N MET A 50 -6.13 -16.07 -4.74
CA MET A 50 -5.16 -17.07 -5.20
C MET A 50 -4.90 -16.99 -6.72
N LEU A 51 -5.16 -15.84 -7.34
CA LEU A 51 -4.84 -15.62 -8.75
C LEU A 51 -3.37 -15.20 -8.86
N ARG A 52 -2.63 -15.88 -9.73
CA ARG A 52 -1.22 -15.59 -9.97
C ARG A 52 -1.04 -14.44 -10.96
N ASN A 53 0.14 -13.83 -10.92
CA ASN A 53 0.56 -12.70 -11.77
C ASN A 53 -0.36 -11.47 -11.65
N GLN A 54 -0.96 -11.28 -10.48
CA GLN A 54 -1.74 -10.08 -10.18
C GLN A 54 -0.83 -8.93 -9.78
N LEU A 55 -1.25 -7.70 -10.08
CA LEU A 55 -0.54 -6.51 -9.66
C LEU A 55 -0.81 -6.23 -8.17
N LEU A 56 0.19 -6.47 -7.34
CA LEU A 56 0.19 -6.18 -5.92
C LEU A 56 0.68 -4.75 -5.69
N LYS A 57 -0.05 -3.98 -4.87
CA LYS A 57 0.34 -2.65 -4.40
C LYS A 57 0.78 -2.77 -2.94
N CYS A 58 2.07 -2.89 -2.72
CA CYS A 58 2.63 -3.15 -1.40
C CYS A 58 2.98 -1.83 -0.71
N SER A 59 2.52 -1.68 0.53
CA SER A 59 2.75 -0.52 1.38
C SER A 59 3.30 -0.96 2.72
N SER A 60 4.41 -0.36 3.15
CA SER A 60 5.09 -0.76 4.38
C SER A 60 5.81 0.42 5.02
N LYS A 61 6.09 0.30 6.33
CA LYS A 61 6.96 1.21 7.09
C LYS A 61 8.45 0.98 6.81
N THR A 62 8.79 -0.20 6.33
CA THR A 62 10.14 -0.58 5.93
C THR A 62 10.19 -0.81 4.43
N GLU A 63 11.34 -0.56 3.82
CA GLU A 63 11.56 -0.83 2.40
C GLU A 63 11.29 -2.31 2.05
N GLN A 64 10.76 -2.51 0.84
CA GLN A 64 10.39 -3.82 0.30
C GLN A 64 10.88 -3.93 -1.15
N ALA A 65 11.07 -5.16 -1.61
CA ALA A 65 11.45 -5.49 -2.98
C ALA A 65 10.45 -6.48 -3.56
N CYS A 66 10.39 -6.54 -4.89
CA CYS A 66 9.69 -7.62 -5.57
C CYS A 66 10.55 -8.88 -5.53
N TYR A 67 9.95 -10.03 -5.24
CA TYR A 67 10.65 -11.32 -5.28
C TYR A 67 10.06 -12.27 -6.32
N THR A 68 10.88 -13.22 -6.73
CA THR A 68 10.49 -14.46 -7.42
C THR A 68 11.24 -15.62 -6.77
N ARG A 69 10.54 -16.68 -6.37
CA ARG A 69 11.16 -17.91 -5.89
C ARG A 69 11.39 -18.88 -7.04
N LYS A 70 12.27 -19.85 -6.82
CA LYS A 70 12.48 -20.97 -7.76
C LYS A 70 11.21 -21.74 -8.12
N SER A 71 10.21 -21.77 -7.23
CA SER A 71 8.90 -22.39 -7.48
C SER A 71 8.02 -21.60 -8.46
N GLY A 72 8.40 -20.38 -8.83
CA GLY A 72 7.58 -19.45 -9.60
C GLY A 72 6.65 -18.57 -8.75
N GLU A 73 6.70 -18.70 -7.41
CA GLU A 73 5.99 -17.80 -6.49
C GLU A 73 6.58 -16.39 -6.59
N LYS A 74 5.72 -15.38 -6.66
CA LYS A 74 6.09 -13.97 -6.77
C LYS A 74 5.35 -13.14 -5.73
N GLY A 75 5.92 -12.01 -5.34
CA GLY A 75 5.25 -11.05 -4.48
C GLY A 75 6.16 -9.94 -3.98
N CYS A 76 5.80 -9.36 -2.84
CA CYS A 76 6.59 -8.36 -2.14
C CYS A 76 7.24 -8.96 -0.89
N ALA A 77 8.48 -8.59 -0.62
CA ALA A 77 9.18 -9.03 0.57
C ALA A 77 10.05 -7.92 1.14
N ARG A 78 10.34 -8.00 2.45
CA ARG A 78 11.35 -7.13 3.05
C ARG A 78 12.73 -7.47 2.52
N LEU A 79 13.63 -6.51 2.56
CA LEU A 79 14.96 -6.65 1.97
C LEU A 79 15.78 -7.78 2.62
N GLU A 80 15.57 -8.09 3.90
CA GLU A 80 16.28 -9.19 4.57
C GLU A 80 16.00 -10.58 3.97
N PHE A 81 14.90 -10.74 3.22
CA PHE A 81 14.57 -12.01 2.58
C PHE A 81 15.30 -12.18 1.24
N CYS A 82 15.82 -11.11 0.65
CA CYS A 82 16.46 -11.15 -0.67
C CYS A 82 17.82 -11.84 -0.69
N SER A 83 18.46 -12.00 0.47
CA SER A 83 19.69 -12.78 0.63
C SER A 83 19.44 -14.28 0.79
N ARG A 84 18.17 -14.71 0.91
CA ARG A 84 17.84 -16.12 1.15
C ARG A 84 18.06 -16.95 -0.12
N PRO A 85 18.66 -18.15 0.01
CA PRO A 85 18.81 -19.07 -1.12
C PRO A 85 17.45 -19.36 -1.79
N GLY A 86 17.43 -19.29 -3.12
CA GLY A 86 16.23 -19.58 -3.91
C GLY A 86 15.25 -18.42 -4.06
N TRP A 87 15.62 -17.23 -3.58
CA TRP A 87 14.91 -15.98 -3.84
C TRP A 87 15.71 -15.14 -4.83
N THR A 88 15.01 -14.55 -5.79
CA THR A 88 15.52 -13.51 -6.67
C THR A 88 14.74 -12.24 -6.39
N CYS A 89 15.43 -11.16 -6.06
CA CYS A 89 14.80 -9.87 -5.79
C CYS A 89 15.16 -8.81 -6.83
N CYS A 90 14.25 -7.84 -7.00
CA CYS A 90 14.47 -6.63 -7.77
C CYS A 90 13.72 -5.46 -7.12
N TYR A 91 14.17 -4.22 -7.39
CA TYR A 91 13.85 -3.05 -6.56
C TYR A 91 13.04 -1.96 -7.28
N GLN A 92 12.62 -2.21 -8.52
CA GLN A 92 11.76 -1.29 -9.27
C GLN A 92 10.32 -1.80 -9.32
N ASN A 93 9.38 -0.89 -9.58
CA ASN A 93 7.99 -1.27 -9.82
C ASN A 93 7.90 -2.28 -10.97
N ARG A 94 7.18 -3.38 -10.73
CA ARG A 94 6.82 -4.42 -11.69
C ARG A 94 8.03 -5.13 -12.32
N CYS A 95 9.18 -5.09 -11.66
CA CYS A 95 10.43 -5.67 -12.17
C CYS A 95 10.44 -7.21 -12.19
N ASN A 96 9.50 -7.86 -11.50
CA ASN A 96 9.37 -9.32 -11.43
C ASN A 96 8.32 -9.87 -12.42
N ALA A 97 8.17 -9.22 -13.57
CA ALA A 97 7.36 -9.70 -14.70
C ALA A 97 7.86 -11.06 -15.22
#